data_AF-A0AAN7LH48-F1
#
_entry.id   AF-A0AAN7LH48-F1
#
_cell.length_a   1.000
_cell.length_b   1.000
_cell.length_c   1.000
_cell.angle_alpha   90.00
_cell.angle_beta   90.00
_cell.angle_gamma   90.00
#
_symmetry.space_group_name_H-M   'P 1'
#
loop_
_entity.id
_entity.type
_entity.pdbx_description
1 polymer ?
#
loop_
_entity_poly.entity_id
_entity_poly.type
_entity_poly.pdbx_seq_one_letter_code
_entity_poly.pdbx_strand_id
1 'polypeptide(L)'
;MISDRLQKEFAATCTSQTQEIVVNGEEWNDGLLATVRERVHMEAHRKTMSGDFSSGTDSLEKITYKVGNKVICCLEGARIGIQCKTFFPGEPCEIYYIVLQGKSFIEKMSILEHTVPFVLPMREVENDLLSSNGMVSMALIYLTGSALSVSETDLSVIRSQKFIDHMEELLQAYLDQRKQILVTFCGSILSRGCTGTELEIFIAVFHST
;
A
#
# COMPACT_ATOMS: atom_id res chain seq x y z
N MET A 1 -11.07 -14.20 -6.87
CA MET A 1 -11.19 -13.37 -5.65
C MET A 1 -10.56 -12.01 -5.91
N ILE A 2 -10.72 -11.01 -5.02
CA ILE A 2 -10.10 -9.67 -5.20
C ILE A 2 -8.56 -9.80 -5.28
N SER A 3 -7.98 -10.69 -4.46
CA SER A 3 -6.54 -11.00 -4.47
C SER A 3 -6.04 -11.46 -5.84
N ASP A 4 -6.67 -12.46 -6.48
CA ASP A 4 -6.22 -12.96 -7.79
C ASP A 4 -6.30 -11.87 -8.88
N ARG A 5 -7.33 -11.01 -8.82
CA ARG A 5 -7.49 -9.92 -9.77
C ARG A 5 -6.39 -8.89 -9.58
N LEU A 6 -6.16 -8.43 -8.35
CA LEU A 6 -5.10 -7.46 -8.04
C LEU A 6 -3.73 -8.04 -8.36
N GLN A 7 -3.45 -9.28 -7.97
CA GLN A 7 -2.20 -9.96 -8.31
C GLN A 7 -2.00 -10.01 -9.82
N LYS A 8 -3.03 -10.33 -10.61
CA LYS A 8 -2.94 -10.35 -12.08
C LYS A 8 -2.75 -8.95 -12.66
N GLU A 9 -3.39 -7.93 -12.09
CA GLU A 9 -3.26 -6.52 -12.52
C GLU A 9 -1.87 -5.96 -12.23
N PHE A 10 -1.32 -6.24 -11.04
CA PHE A 10 0.06 -5.91 -10.68
C PHE A 10 1.05 -6.70 -11.52
N ALA A 11 0.85 -8.01 -11.72
CA ALA A 11 1.71 -8.82 -12.58
C ALA A 11 1.69 -8.34 -14.04
N ALA A 12 0.53 -7.99 -14.59
CA ALA A 12 0.41 -7.43 -15.94
C ALA A 12 1.10 -6.06 -16.05
N THR A 13 0.98 -5.24 -15.01
CA THR A 13 1.66 -3.95 -14.90
C THR A 13 3.18 -4.11 -14.82
N CYS A 14 3.67 -5.10 -14.05
CA CYS A 14 5.08 -5.44 -13.96
C CYS A 14 5.64 -6.14 -15.22
N THR A 15 4.80 -6.87 -15.97
CA THR A 15 5.22 -7.53 -17.22
C THR A 15 5.29 -6.54 -18.38
N SER A 16 4.43 -5.52 -18.37
CA SER A 16 4.41 -4.44 -19.38
C SER A 16 5.43 -3.33 -19.05
N GLN A 17 6.37 -3.61 -18.15
CA GLN A 17 7.16 -2.61 -17.46
C GLN A 17 8.55 -2.45 -18.06
N THR A 18 8.96 -1.21 -18.27
CA THR A 18 10.27 -0.88 -18.85
C THR A 18 11.34 -0.66 -17.77
N GLN A 19 10.97 -0.31 -16.53
CA GLN A 19 11.92 0.08 -15.48
C GLN A 19 11.39 -0.15 -14.05
N GLU A 20 12.14 -0.92 -13.25
CA GLU A 20 12.01 -1.01 -11.78
C GLU A 20 13.10 -0.14 -11.14
N ILE A 21 12.72 0.85 -10.35
CA ILE A 21 13.64 1.74 -9.62
C ILE A 21 13.64 1.32 -8.16
N VAL A 22 14.79 0.84 -7.69
CA VAL A 22 15.02 0.62 -6.26
C VAL A 22 15.34 1.96 -5.64
N VAL A 23 14.48 2.40 -4.73
CA VAL A 23 14.53 3.70 -4.06
C VAL A 23 14.95 3.45 -2.62
N ASN A 24 15.96 4.17 -2.16
CA ASN A 24 16.39 4.11 -0.76
C ASN A 24 15.34 4.76 0.16
N GLY A 25 15.35 4.40 1.45
CA GLY A 25 14.40 4.95 2.43
C GLY A 25 14.41 6.49 2.53
N GLU A 26 15.55 7.13 2.26
CA GLU A 26 15.71 8.59 2.25
C GLU A 26 15.18 9.26 0.97
N GLU A 27 15.15 8.51 -0.14
CA GLU A 27 14.65 8.98 -1.43
C GLU A 27 13.11 8.83 -1.54
N TRP A 28 12.52 8.00 -0.68
CA TRP A 28 11.08 7.91 -0.52
C TRP A 28 10.55 9.12 0.26
N ASN A 29 10.04 10.11 -0.48
CA ASN A 29 9.46 11.33 0.07
C ASN A 29 8.16 11.72 -0.64
N ASP A 30 7.50 12.73 -0.08
CA ASP A 30 6.29 13.34 -0.61
C ASP A 30 6.48 13.85 -2.06
N GLY A 31 7.65 14.37 -2.42
CA GLY A 31 7.96 14.78 -3.80
C GLY A 31 7.92 13.62 -4.80
N LEU A 32 8.45 12.44 -4.43
CA LEU A 32 8.37 11.24 -5.27
C LEU A 32 6.92 10.77 -5.42
N LEU A 33 6.15 10.76 -4.33
CA LEU A 33 4.74 10.38 -4.38
C LEU A 33 3.89 11.38 -5.18
N ALA A 34 4.19 12.67 -5.11
CA ALA A 34 3.56 13.70 -5.95
C ALA A 34 3.80 13.41 -7.43
N THR A 35 5.02 13.03 -7.80
CA THR A 35 5.39 12.66 -9.18
C THR A 35 4.62 11.43 -9.65
N VAL A 36 4.53 10.39 -8.81
CA VAL A 36 3.73 9.18 -9.11
C VAL A 36 2.26 9.54 -9.31
N ARG A 37 1.72 10.38 -8.42
CA ARG A 37 0.33 10.84 -8.47
C ARG A 37 0.03 11.65 -9.73
N GLU A 38 0.88 12.59 -10.08
CA GLU A 38 0.74 13.41 -11.29
C GLU A 38 0.72 12.52 -12.53
N ARG A 39 1.63 11.55 -12.60
CA ARG A 39 1.72 10.60 -13.72
C ARG A 39 0.43 9.81 -13.93
N VAL A 40 -0.14 9.23 -12.86
CA VAL A 40 -1.38 8.44 -12.99
C VAL A 40 -2.58 9.31 -13.39
N HIS A 41 -2.59 10.59 -13.01
CA HIS A 41 -3.64 11.53 -13.40
C HIS A 41 -3.48 12.01 -14.85
N MET A 42 -2.27 12.34 -15.29
CA MET A 42 -2.01 12.72 -16.68
C MET A 42 -2.35 11.59 -17.64
N GLU A 43 -2.00 10.35 -17.30
CA GLU A 43 -2.32 9.16 -18.10
C GLU A 43 -3.84 8.93 -18.19
N ALA A 44 -4.55 9.05 -17.07
CA ALA A 44 -6.00 8.94 -17.06
C ALA A 44 -6.66 10.03 -17.92
N HIS A 45 -6.23 11.28 -17.78
CA HIS A 45 -6.78 12.40 -18.55
C HIS A 45 -6.50 12.27 -20.06
N ARG A 46 -5.30 11.81 -20.45
CA ARG A 46 -4.95 11.56 -21.86
C ARG A 46 -5.86 10.49 -22.47
N LYS A 47 -6.17 9.43 -21.73
CA LYS A 47 -7.09 8.36 -22.19
C LYS A 47 -8.53 8.84 -22.35
N THR A 48 -9.00 9.78 -21.52
CA THR A 48 -10.35 10.35 -21.65
C THR A 48 -10.52 11.25 -22.88
N MET A 49 -9.43 11.85 -23.37
CA MET A 49 -9.42 12.72 -24.55
C MET A 49 -9.16 11.96 -25.86
N SER A 50 -8.62 10.74 -25.79
CA SER A 50 -8.36 9.86 -26.93
C SER A 50 -9.56 8.95 -27.17
N GLY A 51 -10.62 9.51 -27.76
CA GLY A 51 -11.69 8.72 -28.35
C GLY A 51 -11.16 7.83 -29.48
N ASP A 52 -11.17 6.52 -29.23
CA ASP A 52 -11.30 5.45 -30.21
C ASP A 52 -10.46 5.58 -31.51
N PHE A 53 -9.13 5.50 -31.41
CA PHE A 53 -8.26 5.11 -32.53
C PHE A 53 -7.08 4.28 -32.03
N SER A 54 -7.10 2.98 -32.32
CA SER A 54 -5.98 2.08 -32.09
C SER A 54 -4.82 2.40 -33.03
N SER A 55 -3.80 3.11 -32.55
CA SER A 55 -2.50 3.21 -33.22
C SER A 55 -1.45 3.84 -32.30
N GLY A 56 -0.49 3.03 -31.84
CA GLY A 56 0.88 3.47 -31.58
C GLY A 56 1.19 3.98 -30.18
N THR A 57 1.75 3.08 -29.35
CA THR A 57 2.89 3.32 -28.44
C THR A 57 3.04 4.75 -27.91
N ASP A 58 2.33 5.04 -26.82
CA ASP A 58 2.80 5.99 -25.81
C ASP A 58 2.37 5.47 -24.44
N SER A 59 2.64 4.17 -24.21
CA SER A 59 2.66 3.63 -22.86
C SER A 59 3.81 4.31 -22.14
N LEU A 60 3.51 5.48 -21.57
CA LEU A 60 4.43 6.20 -20.70
C LEU A 60 4.99 5.18 -19.72
N GLU A 61 6.31 5.00 -19.75
CA GLU A 61 7.01 3.93 -19.06
C GLU A 61 6.39 3.76 -17.67
N LYS A 62 5.73 2.61 -17.44
CA LYS A 62 5.05 2.36 -16.17
C LYS A 62 6.11 2.15 -15.09
N ILE A 63 6.68 3.20 -14.55
CA ILE A 63 7.74 3.04 -13.54
C ILE A 63 7.15 2.41 -12.28
N THR A 64 7.85 1.41 -11.74
CA THR A 64 7.60 0.87 -10.40
C THR A 64 8.75 1.24 -9.48
N TYR A 65 8.38 1.64 -8.27
CA TYR A 65 9.30 2.08 -7.24
C TYR A 65 9.30 1.03 -6.14
N LYS A 66 10.46 0.44 -5.87
CA LYS A 66 10.65 -0.50 -4.77
C LYS A 66 11.34 0.21 -3.62
N VAL A 67 10.65 0.32 -2.49
CA VAL A 67 11.14 0.96 -1.26
C VAL A 67 11.08 -0.09 -0.16
N GLY A 68 12.23 -0.62 0.25
CA GLY A 68 12.29 -1.70 1.25
C GLY A 68 11.41 -2.90 0.85
N ASN A 69 10.38 -3.17 1.67
CA ASN A 69 9.47 -4.29 1.47
C ASN A 69 8.18 -3.93 0.71
N LYS A 70 8.02 -2.67 0.31
CA LYS A 70 6.88 -2.19 -0.48
C LYS A 70 7.28 -1.88 -1.91
N VAL A 71 6.35 -2.14 -2.83
CA VAL A 71 6.47 -1.91 -4.26
C VAL A 71 5.30 -1.04 -4.70
N ILE A 72 5.58 0.12 -5.28
CA ILE A 72 4.60 1.13 -5.64
C ILE A 72 4.58 1.26 -7.15
N CYS A 73 3.40 1.13 -7.75
CA CYS A 73 3.24 1.11 -9.20
C CYS A 73 2.06 1.99 -9.64
N CYS A 74 2.18 2.50 -10.86
CA CYS A 74 1.11 3.24 -11.53
C CYS A 74 0.11 2.25 -12.14
N LEU A 75 -1.12 2.23 -11.61
CA LEU A 75 -2.22 1.45 -12.16
C LEU A 75 -3.08 2.30 -13.11
N GLU A 76 -3.90 1.64 -13.91
CA GLU A 76 -4.77 2.32 -14.88
C GLU A 76 -5.89 3.11 -14.19
N GLY A 77 -6.25 4.30 -14.70
CA GLY A 77 -7.40 5.07 -14.21
C GLY A 77 -7.15 5.90 -12.95
N ALA A 78 -6.02 6.62 -12.90
CA ALA A 78 -5.61 7.46 -11.76
C ALA A 78 -5.46 6.69 -10.43
N ARG A 79 -5.07 5.40 -10.53
CA ARG A 79 -4.90 4.50 -9.39
C ARG A 79 -3.42 4.27 -9.10
N ILE A 80 -3.07 4.25 -7.82
CA ILE A 80 -1.74 3.90 -7.33
C ILE A 80 -1.84 2.54 -6.64
N GLY A 81 -1.08 1.57 -7.14
CA GLY A 81 -1.00 0.24 -6.55
C GLY A 81 0.19 0.14 -5.61
N ILE A 82 -0.04 -0.33 -4.39
CA ILE A 82 0.99 -0.63 -3.40
C ILE A 82 0.95 -2.13 -3.13
N GLN A 83 2.09 -2.78 -3.24
CA GLN A 83 2.30 -4.17 -2.87
C GLN A 83 3.25 -4.19 -1.67
N CYS A 84 2.75 -4.61 -0.52
CA CYS A 84 3.55 -4.82 0.69
C CYS A 84 3.91 -6.29 0.80
N LYS A 85 5.20 -6.57 0.89
CA LYS A 85 5.73 -7.91 1.13
C LYS A 85 6.10 -8.02 2.59
N THR A 86 5.70 -9.11 3.23
CA THR A 86 6.08 -9.35 4.60
C THR A 86 6.94 -10.61 4.68
N PHE A 87 8.02 -10.52 5.44
CA PHE A 87 9.00 -11.60 5.53
C PHE A 87 8.92 -12.30 6.88
N PHE A 88 8.89 -13.63 6.83
CA PHE A 88 9.05 -14.50 7.98
C PHE A 88 10.10 -15.58 7.70
N PRO A 89 11.02 -15.85 8.65
CA PRO A 89 11.97 -16.95 8.51
C PRO A 89 11.24 -18.30 8.50
N GLY A 90 11.21 -18.96 7.34
CA GLY A 90 10.67 -20.32 7.20
C GLY A 90 9.24 -20.41 6.64
N GLU A 91 8.56 -19.30 6.38
CA GLU A 91 7.26 -19.30 5.67
C GLU A 91 7.36 -18.61 4.31
N PRO A 92 6.46 -18.96 3.38
CA PRO A 92 6.31 -18.19 2.15
C PRO A 92 5.99 -16.73 2.46
N CYS A 93 6.62 -15.82 1.71
CA CYS A 93 6.35 -14.40 1.81
C CYS A 93 4.86 -14.12 1.53
N GLU A 94 4.14 -13.61 2.53
CA GLU A 94 2.79 -13.12 2.34
C GLU A 94 2.84 -11.75 1.65
N ILE A 95 1.94 -11.56 0.68
CA ILE A 95 1.88 -10.37 -0.16
C ILE A 95 0.51 -9.73 -0.02
N TYR A 96 0.51 -8.46 0.36
CA TYR A 96 -0.69 -7.65 0.51
C TYR A 96 -0.73 -6.56 -0.55
N TYR A 97 -1.90 -6.34 -1.13
CA TYR A 97 -2.13 -5.30 -2.14
C TYR A 97 -3.06 -4.25 -1.58
N ILE A 98 -2.75 -2.98 -1.85
CA ILE A 98 -3.56 -1.82 -1.51
C ILE A 98 -3.62 -0.93 -2.74
N VAL A 99 -4.81 -0.51 -3.14
CA VAL A 99 -5.03 0.38 -4.27
C VAL A 99 -5.60 1.69 -3.75
N LEU A 100 -4.85 2.77 -3.98
CA LEU A 100 -5.28 4.13 -3.70
C LEU A 100 -5.82 4.78 -4.97
N GLN A 101 -6.88 5.57 -4.83
CA GLN A 101 -7.43 6.36 -5.92
C GLN A 101 -7.78 7.77 -5.44
N GLY A 102 -7.41 8.77 -6.23
CA GLY A 102 -7.95 10.12 -6.14
C GLY A 102 -8.80 10.37 -7.39
N LYS A 103 -10.00 10.94 -7.26
CA LYS A 103 -10.80 11.25 -8.45
C LYS A 103 -10.35 12.54 -9.14
N SER A 104 -9.49 13.33 -8.50
CA SER A 104 -8.89 14.55 -9.06
C SER A 104 -7.54 14.84 -8.41
N PHE A 105 -6.75 15.69 -9.07
CA PHE A 105 -5.43 16.09 -8.58
C PHE A 105 -5.50 16.76 -7.19
N ILE A 106 -6.59 17.49 -6.92
CA ILE A 106 -6.85 18.23 -5.67
C ILE A 106 -7.56 17.37 -4.61
N GLU A 107 -8.29 16.34 -5.02
CA GLU A 107 -9.09 15.54 -4.09
C GLU A 107 -8.19 14.70 -3.18
N LYS A 108 -8.64 14.40 -1.96
CA LYS A 108 -7.94 13.43 -1.11
C LYS A 108 -7.85 12.04 -1.78
N MET A 109 -6.80 11.31 -1.48
CA MET A 109 -6.70 9.89 -1.82
C MET A 109 -7.66 9.07 -0.93
N SER A 110 -8.18 7.97 -1.47
CA SER A 110 -9.02 7.00 -0.75
C SER A 110 -8.62 5.59 -1.11
N ILE A 111 -8.90 4.64 -0.23
CA ILE A 111 -8.66 3.22 -0.49
C ILE A 111 -9.77 2.71 -1.40
N LEU A 112 -9.40 2.25 -2.59
CA LEU A 112 -10.34 1.64 -3.53
C LEU A 112 -10.49 0.14 -3.24
N GLU A 113 -9.38 -0.58 -3.13
CA GLU A 113 -9.34 -2.03 -2.92
C GLU A 113 -8.13 -2.44 -2.10
N HIS A 114 -8.26 -3.50 -1.30
CA HIS A 114 -7.12 -4.10 -0.61
C HIS A 114 -7.30 -5.60 -0.36
N THR A 115 -6.20 -6.30 -0.09
CA THR A 115 -6.20 -7.70 0.40
C THR A 115 -5.79 -7.81 1.87
N VAL A 116 -5.63 -6.66 2.55
CA VAL A 116 -5.28 -6.61 3.97
C VAL A 116 -6.35 -7.33 4.83
N PRO A 117 -5.96 -8.14 5.84
CA PRO A 117 -6.89 -8.86 6.71
C PRO A 117 -7.89 -7.93 7.40
N PHE A 118 -9.14 -8.38 7.53
CA PHE A 118 -10.22 -7.60 8.14
C PHE A 118 -9.98 -7.23 9.61
N VAL A 119 -9.11 -7.99 10.30
CA VAL A 119 -8.71 -7.72 11.69
C VAL A 119 -7.97 -6.38 11.81
N LEU A 120 -7.35 -5.91 10.73
CA LEU A 120 -6.66 -4.62 10.72
C LEU A 120 -7.65 -3.48 10.47
N PRO A 121 -7.53 -2.35 11.22
CA PRO A 121 -8.50 -1.27 11.22
C PRO A 121 -8.35 -0.33 10.00
N MET A 122 -8.45 -0.88 8.79
CA MET A 122 -8.21 -0.16 7.53
C MET A 122 -9.04 1.13 7.40
N ARG A 123 -10.29 1.11 7.85
CA ARG A 123 -11.19 2.26 7.79
C ARG A 123 -10.77 3.39 8.73
N GLU A 124 -10.25 3.06 9.91
CA GLU A 124 -9.79 4.04 10.89
C GLU A 124 -8.51 4.69 10.38
N VAL A 125 -7.58 3.87 9.89
CA VAL A 125 -6.31 4.33 9.33
C VAL A 125 -6.53 5.23 8.10
N GLU A 126 -7.43 4.84 7.20
CA GLU A 126 -7.86 5.70 6.08
C GLU A 126 -8.47 7.00 6.58
N ASN A 127 -9.35 6.94 7.59
CA ASN A 127 -10.00 8.13 8.09
C ASN A 127 -9.01 9.12 8.70
N ASP A 128 -8.07 8.62 9.50
CA ASP A 128 -7.14 9.42 10.29
C ASP A 128 -5.99 9.97 9.45
N LEU A 129 -5.52 9.21 8.46
CA LEU A 129 -4.37 9.60 7.64
C LEU A 129 -4.78 10.18 6.29
N LEU A 130 -5.86 9.71 5.65
CA LEU A 130 -6.27 10.17 4.31
C LEU A 130 -7.47 11.13 4.34
N SER A 131 -8.44 10.92 5.24
CA SER A 131 -9.67 11.74 5.31
C SER A 131 -9.66 12.85 6.34
N SER A 132 -8.62 12.97 7.16
CA SER A 132 -8.56 13.95 8.24
C SER A 132 -8.81 15.37 7.72
N ASN A 133 -10.00 15.89 8.08
CA ASN A 133 -10.43 17.24 7.75
C ASN A 133 -9.45 18.23 8.39
N GLY A 134 -9.10 19.29 7.64
CA GLY A 134 -7.97 20.20 7.85
C GLY A 134 -7.82 20.92 9.21
N MET A 135 -8.60 20.61 10.24
CA MET A 135 -8.44 21.17 11.59
C MET A 135 -7.07 20.86 12.23
N VAL A 136 -6.50 19.68 12.00
CA VAL A 136 -5.13 19.35 12.49
C VAL A 136 -4.06 20.04 11.63
N SER A 137 -4.39 20.34 10.37
CA SER A 137 -3.49 21.00 9.42
C SER A 137 -3.26 22.47 9.77
N MET A 138 -4.30 23.17 10.25
CA MET A 138 -4.17 24.54 10.75
C MET A 138 -3.23 24.59 11.97
N ALA A 139 -3.31 23.61 12.88
CA ALA A 139 -2.46 23.57 14.08
C ALA A 139 -0.96 23.45 13.75
N LEU A 140 -0.57 22.68 12.71
CA LEU A 140 0.82 22.60 12.26
C LEU A 140 1.32 23.91 11.64
N ILE A 141 0.46 24.63 10.91
CA ILE A 141 0.78 25.97 10.38
C ILE A 141 0.97 26.96 11.55
N TYR A 142 0.10 26.93 12.56
CA TYR A 142 0.20 27.80 13.74
C TYR A 142 1.43 27.49 14.61
N LEU A 143 1.84 26.21 14.75
CA LEU A 143 2.98 25.81 15.57
C LEU A 143 4.34 26.04 14.89
N THR A 144 4.40 25.95 13.55
CA THR A 144 5.66 26.09 12.80
C THR A 144 5.97 27.54 12.39
N GLY A 145 5.04 28.48 12.62
CA GLY A 145 5.22 29.91 12.36
C GLY A 145 5.52 30.27 10.90
N SER A 146 5.45 29.30 9.99
CA SER A 146 5.82 29.45 8.59
C SER A 146 4.55 29.60 7.77
N ALA A 147 4.30 30.83 7.30
CA ALA A 147 3.22 31.17 6.38
C ALA A 147 3.51 30.69 4.94
N LEU A 148 4.13 29.51 4.78
CA LEU A 148 4.14 28.86 3.48
C LEU A 148 2.75 28.27 3.28
N SER A 149 2.01 28.79 2.30
CA SER A 149 0.72 28.27 1.88
C SER A 149 0.92 26.86 1.30
N VAL A 150 1.07 25.86 2.16
CA VAL A 150 1.11 24.45 1.75
C VAL A 150 -0.24 24.17 1.10
N SER A 151 -0.22 23.82 -0.18
CA SER A 151 -1.46 23.61 -0.93
C SER A 151 -2.19 22.37 -0.40
N GLU A 152 -3.51 22.32 -0.57
CA GLU A 152 -4.29 21.12 -0.18
C GLU A 152 -3.80 19.86 -0.90
N THR A 153 -3.26 20.03 -2.12
CA THR A 153 -2.60 19.00 -2.90
C THR A 153 -1.35 18.45 -2.21
N ASP A 154 -0.48 19.33 -1.70
CA ASP A 154 0.75 18.92 -0.99
C ASP A 154 0.40 18.16 0.30
N LEU A 155 -0.59 18.67 1.05
CA LEU A 155 -1.07 18.01 2.26
C LEU A 155 -1.66 16.63 1.98
N SER A 156 -2.40 16.48 0.88
CA SER A 156 -2.93 15.17 0.47
C SER A 156 -1.82 14.18 0.11
N VAL A 157 -0.73 14.64 -0.49
CA VAL A 157 0.41 13.78 -0.83
C VAL A 157 1.17 13.38 0.44
N ILE A 158 1.48 14.32 1.32
CA ILE A 158 2.16 14.05 2.61
C ILE A 158 1.36 13.04 3.44
N ARG A 159 0.03 13.22 3.50
CA ARG A 159 -0.89 12.27 4.17
C ARG A 159 -0.85 10.87 3.57
N SER A 160 -0.84 10.79 2.24
CA SER A 160 -0.78 9.52 1.53
C SER A 160 0.55 8.80 1.74
N GLN A 161 1.66 9.53 1.78
CA GLN A 161 2.97 8.96 2.10
C GLN A 161 2.96 8.35 3.51
N LYS A 162 2.50 9.12 4.51
CA LYS A 162 2.38 8.64 5.90
C LYS A 162 1.48 7.43 6.03
N PHE A 163 0.37 7.40 5.29
CA PHE A 163 -0.51 6.23 5.23
C PHE A 163 0.25 5.01 4.70
N ILE A 164 0.99 5.13 3.60
CA ILE A 164 1.75 4.03 3.01
C ILE A 164 2.78 3.48 4.01
N ASP A 165 3.52 4.36 4.70
CA ASP A 165 4.53 3.94 5.67
C ASP A 165 3.89 3.29 6.91
N HIS A 166 2.78 3.85 7.41
CA HIS A 166 2.07 3.27 8.54
C HIS A 166 1.44 1.91 8.23
N MET A 167 1.00 1.69 6.98
CA MET A 167 0.47 0.39 6.57
C MET A 167 1.52 -0.73 6.60
N GLU A 168 2.78 -0.41 6.30
CA GLU A 168 3.89 -1.37 6.41
C GLU A 168 4.10 -1.77 7.87
N GLU A 169 4.11 -0.79 8.78
CA GLU A 169 4.22 -1.04 10.23
C GLU A 169 3.07 -1.89 10.77
N LEU A 170 1.83 -1.58 10.38
CA LEU A 170 0.64 -2.32 10.82
C LEU A 170 0.65 -3.77 10.34
N LEU A 171 1.00 -4.00 9.07
CA LEU A 171 1.10 -5.36 8.52
C LEU A 171 2.22 -6.15 9.20
N GLN A 172 3.35 -5.51 9.49
CA GLN A 172 4.45 -6.16 10.19
C GLN A 172 4.06 -6.49 11.64
N ALA A 173 3.42 -5.56 12.35
CA ALA A 173 2.95 -5.76 13.72
C ALA A 173 1.90 -6.89 13.81
N TYR A 174 0.98 -6.96 12.84
CA TYR A 174 0.01 -8.05 12.74
C TYR A 174 0.70 -9.42 12.67
N LEU A 175 1.73 -9.54 11.83
CA LEU A 175 2.48 -10.77 11.71
C LEU A 175 3.29 -11.07 12.96
N ASP A 176 3.91 -10.07 13.57
CA ASP A 176 4.65 -10.27 14.81
C ASP A 176 3.73 -10.73 15.96
N GLN A 177 2.51 -10.21 16.02
CA GLN A 177 1.49 -10.68 16.96
C GLN A 177 1.06 -12.12 16.65
N ARG A 178 0.83 -12.47 15.38
CA ARG A 178 0.54 -13.85 14.95
C ARG A 178 1.66 -14.80 15.37
N LYS A 179 2.92 -14.41 15.19
CA LYS A 179 4.09 -15.18 15.63
C LYS A 179 4.10 -15.39 17.15
N GLN A 180 3.85 -14.35 17.92
CA GLN A 180 3.87 -14.44 19.38
C GLN A 180 2.82 -15.43 19.90
N ILE A 181 1.65 -15.45 19.27
CA ILE A 181 0.59 -16.43 19.58
C ILE A 181 1.08 -17.85 19.25
N LEU A 182 1.64 -18.06 18.05
CA LEU A 182 2.14 -19.38 17.63
C LEU A 182 3.25 -19.90 18.56
N VAL A 183 4.25 -19.07 18.87
CA VAL A 183 5.38 -19.46 19.74
C VAL A 183 4.90 -19.79 21.15
N THR A 184 4.06 -18.93 21.73
CA THR A 184 3.50 -19.14 23.08
C THR A 184 2.67 -20.42 23.13
N PHE A 185 1.89 -20.67 22.09
CA PHE A 185 1.03 -21.85 22.00
C PHE A 185 1.83 -23.13 21.76
N CYS A 186 2.81 -23.13 20.84
CA CYS A 186 3.74 -24.24 20.65
C CYS A 186 4.49 -24.58 21.94
N GLY A 187 4.99 -23.58 22.68
CA GLY A 187 5.61 -23.79 24.00
C GLY A 187 4.65 -24.41 25.03
N SER A 188 3.38 -24.02 24.99
CA SER A 188 2.33 -24.58 25.84
C SER A 188 1.93 -26.01 25.46
N ILE A 189 1.96 -26.35 24.17
CA ILE A 189 1.69 -27.69 23.64
C ILE A 189 2.86 -28.65 23.94
N LEU A 190 4.10 -28.20 23.71
CA LEU A 190 5.32 -28.96 24.02
C LEU A 190 5.43 -29.26 25.53
N SER A 191 5.11 -28.29 26.39
CA SER A 191 5.09 -28.51 27.84
C SER A 191 3.96 -29.44 28.32
N ARG A 192 2.91 -29.62 27.51
CA ARG A 192 1.79 -30.54 27.79
C ARG A 192 1.96 -31.94 27.20
N GLY A 193 3.02 -32.20 26.43
CA GLY A 193 3.29 -33.51 25.84
C GLY A 193 2.33 -33.90 24.71
N CYS A 194 1.66 -32.94 24.08
CA CYS A 194 0.77 -33.15 22.95
C CYS A 194 1.51 -33.73 21.73
N THR A 195 0.84 -34.62 20.98
CA THR A 195 1.41 -35.31 19.82
C THR A 195 1.45 -34.43 18.57
N GLY A 196 2.44 -34.65 17.69
CA GLY A 196 2.72 -33.80 16.52
C GLY A 196 1.52 -33.51 15.59
N THR A 197 0.51 -34.38 15.55
CA THR A 197 -0.72 -34.19 14.75
C THR A 197 -1.61 -33.05 15.26
N GLU A 198 -1.66 -32.77 16.56
CA GLU A 198 -2.45 -31.64 17.10
C GLU A 198 -1.78 -30.30 16.75
N LEU A 199 -0.46 -30.29 16.68
CA LEU A 199 0.33 -29.14 16.27
C LEU A 199 0.11 -28.83 14.78
N GLU A 200 0.10 -29.85 13.92
CA GLU A 200 -0.14 -29.67 12.47
C GLU A 200 -1.54 -29.16 12.15
N ILE A 201 -2.57 -29.67 12.83
CA ILE A 201 -3.96 -29.19 12.65
C ILE A 201 -4.07 -27.73 13.09
N PHE A 202 -3.44 -27.34 14.20
CA PHE A 202 -3.48 -25.96 14.66
C PHE A 202 -2.75 -25.01 13.71
N ILE A 203 -1.56 -25.38 13.22
CA ILE A 203 -0.83 -24.61 12.21
C ILE A 203 -1.69 -24.45 10.94
N ALA A 204 -2.34 -25.53 10.47
CA ALA A 204 -3.22 -25.47 9.30
C ALA A 204 -4.43 -24.54 9.50
N VAL A 205 -5.02 -24.51 10.70
CA VAL A 205 -6.13 -23.60 11.03
C VAL A 205 -5.64 -22.16 11.15
N PHE A 206 -4.48 -21.92 11.78
CA PHE A 206 -3.91 -20.59 11.98
C PHE A 206 -3.43 -19.92 10.68
N HIS A 207 -3.04 -20.71 9.68
CA HIS A 207 -2.76 -20.24 8.32
C HIS A 207 -4.02 -19.98 7.48
N SER A 208 -5.17 -20.56 7.85
CA SER A 208 -6.42 -20.42 7.08
C SER A 208 -7.30 -19.22 7.50
N THR A 209 -6.95 -18.55 8.60
CA THR A 209 -7.61 -17.34 9.13
C THR A 209 -6.75 -16.10 8.95
#